data_AF-A0A7V3J9Q7-F1
#
_entry.id   AF-A0A7V3J9Q7-F1
#
_cell.length_a   1.000
_cell.length_b   1.000
_cell.length_c   1.000
_cell.angle_alpha   90.00
_cell.angle_beta   90.00
_cell.angle_gamma   90.00
#
_symmetry.space_group_name_H-M   'P 1'
#
loop_
_entity.id
_entity.type
_entity.pdbx_description
1 polymer ?
#
loop_
_entity_poly.entity_id
_entity_poly.type
_entity_poly.pdbx_seq_one_letter_code
_entity_poly.pdbx_strand_id
1 'polypeptide(L)'
;MRAKILPVLLSAFFVVFGFILGVGLTKLNTSPSPIAQTSQPKQEVKKQQTQPQKETYKTYTVLPGDTLLGISVKLEVPMDELAKLNGITDANQIKAGQVLKIPISGTTAQTGQIQIDLAKMKEIQDLVNQGNQPWRLDPVEVVKADAPASFEFTALDTYSLKSKDDVKGEAVVEVKKEKDSKSYTYEVSLIQPVDKGPNGIWAITAIKETQG
;
A
#
# COMPACT_ATOMS: atom_id res chain seq x y z
N MET A 1 -39.11 36.61 18.41
CA MET A 1 -39.23 37.49 17.22
C MET A 1 -38.36 36.92 16.12
N ARG A 2 -38.92 36.75 14.92
CA ARG A 2 -38.22 36.34 13.69
C ARG A 2 -37.57 37.55 13.02
N ALA A 3 -36.30 37.46 12.63
CA ALA A 3 -35.72 38.26 11.55
C ALA A 3 -34.50 37.47 11.03
N LYS A 4 -34.63 36.76 9.89
CA LYS A 4 -34.58 37.21 8.48
C LYS A 4 -33.15 37.23 7.94
N ILE A 5 -33.04 36.58 6.79
CA ILE A 5 -31.86 36.16 6.05
C ILE A 5 -31.64 37.12 4.87
N LEU A 6 -30.36 37.24 4.42
CA LEU A 6 -29.83 37.71 3.11
C LEU A 6 -29.76 39.25 2.85
N PRO A 7 -28.95 39.74 1.86
CA PRO A 7 -27.81 39.14 1.11
C PRO A 7 -26.55 40.06 0.92
N VAL A 8 -25.46 39.40 0.51
CA VAL A 8 -24.45 39.75 -0.52
C VAL A 8 -24.46 41.18 -1.09
N LEU A 9 -23.29 41.83 -1.15
CA LEU A 9 -22.93 42.68 -2.29
C LEU A 9 -21.42 42.68 -2.57
N LEU A 10 -21.15 42.47 -3.85
CA LEU A 10 -19.90 42.47 -4.59
C LEU A 10 -19.42 43.92 -4.78
N SER A 11 -18.13 44.21 -4.60
CA SER A 11 -17.54 45.45 -5.13
C SER A 11 -16.05 45.27 -5.40
N ALA A 12 -15.76 45.01 -6.67
CA ALA A 12 -14.44 45.22 -7.26
C ALA A 12 -14.20 46.72 -7.44
N PHE A 13 -13.00 47.20 -7.12
CA PHE A 13 -12.50 48.49 -7.62
C PHE A 13 -11.02 48.33 -8.00
N PHE A 14 -10.78 48.39 -9.31
CA PHE A 14 -9.48 48.65 -9.92
C PHE A 14 -9.23 50.16 -9.88
N VAL A 15 -8.07 50.60 -9.39
CA VAL A 15 -7.37 51.78 -9.94
C VAL A 15 -5.86 51.53 -9.85
N VAL A 16 -5.24 51.43 -11.02
CA VAL A 16 -3.80 51.47 -11.26
C VAL A 16 -3.44 52.89 -11.69
N PHE A 17 -2.34 53.45 -11.17
CA PHE A 17 -1.24 54.11 -11.91
C PHE A 17 -0.43 55.04 -11.00
N GLY A 18 0.88 54.79 -10.93
CA GLY A 18 1.88 55.69 -10.33
C GLY A 18 3.23 55.41 -10.98
N PHE A 19 3.67 56.36 -11.81
CA PHE A 19 4.73 56.29 -12.82
C PHE A 19 6.12 56.52 -12.21
N ILE A 20 7.14 55.83 -12.78
CA ILE A 20 8.56 55.85 -12.41
C ILE A 20 9.31 56.95 -13.17
N LEU A 21 10.31 57.58 -12.55
CA LEU A 21 11.45 58.21 -13.25
C LEU A 21 12.76 57.98 -12.48
N GLY A 22 13.76 57.43 -13.18
CA GLY A 22 15.13 57.23 -12.71
C GLY A 22 16.00 56.47 -13.72
N VAL A 23 16.61 57.21 -14.65
CA VAL A 23 17.64 56.85 -15.65
C VAL A 23 19.04 56.69 -14.99
N GLY A 24 20.04 55.89 -15.42
CA GLY A 24 20.24 54.95 -16.52
C GLY A 24 21.70 54.40 -16.53
N LEU A 25 22.04 53.44 -17.43
CA LEU A 25 23.35 53.27 -18.10
C LEU A 25 23.35 52.05 -19.08
N THR A 26 23.14 52.36 -20.36
CA THR A 26 23.69 51.84 -21.63
C THR A 26 24.33 50.44 -21.74
N LYS A 27 23.80 49.59 -22.66
CA LYS A 27 24.33 49.37 -24.03
C LYS A 27 23.23 48.87 -24.99
N LEU A 28 23.25 49.43 -26.21
CA LEU A 28 22.33 49.23 -27.33
C LEU A 28 22.82 48.10 -28.25
N ASN A 29 21.93 47.21 -28.71
CA ASN A 29 21.94 46.79 -30.13
C ASN A 29 20.60 46.23 -30.62
N THR A 30 20.04 46.99 -31.58
CA THR A 30 19.07 46.75 -32.67
C THR A 30 18.05 45.58 -32.70
N SER A 31 16.79 45.98 -32.96
CA SER A 31 15.53 45.22 -33.16
C SER A 31 15.45 44.52 -34.52
N PRO A 32 14.60 43.48 -34.70
CA PRO A 32 13.21 43.74 -35.10
C PRO A 32 12.15 42.85 -34.39
N SER A 33 10.97 43.42 -34.10
CA SER A 33 9.72 42.66 -33.91
C SER A 33 9.12 42.31 -35.29
N PRO A 34 8.39 41.20 -35.50
CA PRO A 34 7.14 40.96 -34.76
C PRO A 34 6.69 39.48 -34.55
N ILE A 35 5.66 39.33 -33.70
CA ILE A 35 4.70 38.20 -33.57
C ILE A 35 5.08 37.07 -32.59
N ALA A 36 4.07 36.74 -31.76
CA ALA A 36 3.88 35.55 -30.93
C ALA A 36 4.63 35.49 -29.59
N GLN A 37 3.93 35.97 -28.55
CA GLN A 37 3.99 35.43 -27.21
C GLN A 37 3.59 33.94 -27.23
N THR A 38 4.56 33.05 -27.34
CA THR A 38 4.41 31.67 -26.86
C THR A 38 4.63 31.75 -25.35
N SER A 39 3.59 32.07 -24.57
CA SER A 39 2.69 31.05 -24.04
C SER A 39 3.51 29.88 -23.50
N GLN A 40 3.82 29.91 -22.21
CA GLN A 40 4.11 28.70 -21.45
C GLN A 40 3.02 27.67 -21.78
N PRO A 41 3.34 26.55 -22.46
CA PRO A 41 2.44 25.43 -22.46
C PRO A 41 2.62 24.80 -21.09
N LYS A 42 1.62 25.02 -20.23
CA LYS A 42 1.00 23.96 -19.43
C LYS A 42 1.37 22.62 -20.05
N GLN A 43 2.36 21.91 -19.48
CA GLN A 43 2.67 20.57 -19.94
C GLN A 43 1.42 19.75 -19.69
N GLU A 44 0.75 19.54 -20.81
CA GLU A 44 -0.41 18.74 -21.05
C GLU A 44 -0.08 17.35 -20.52
N VAL A 45 -0.59 17.04 -19.32
CA VAL A 45 -0.77 15.66 -18.90
C VAL A 45 -1.65 15.05 -19.96
N LYS A 46 -0.98 14.38 -20.91
CA LYS A 46 -1.58 13.58 -21.96
C LYS A 46 -2.65 12.74 -21.27
N LYS A 47 -3.92 13.07 -21.50
CA LYS A 47 -5.05 12.20 -21.19
C LYS A 47 -4.83 10.94 -22.01
N GLN A 48 -4.07 10.00 -21.47
CA GLN A 48 -4.23 8.61 -21.81
C GLN A 48 -5.61 8.24 -21.28
N GLN A 49 -6.58 8.25 -22.19
CA GLN A 49 -7.78 7.44 -22.05
C GLN A 49 -7.32 6.01 -21.82
N THR A 50 -7.25 5.59 -20.56
CA THR A 50 -7.47 4.18 -20.24
C THR A 50 -8.94 3.93 -20.55
N GLN A 51 -9.19 3.19 -21.63
CA GLN A 51 -10.45 2.47 -21.82
C GLN A 51 -10.80 1.75 -20.50
N PRO A 52 -12.09 1.54 -20.17
CA PRO A 52 -12.46 0.72 -19.03
C PRO A 52 -11.93 -0.69 -19.29
N GLN A 53 -10.71 -0.97 -18.82
CA GLN A 53 -10.20 -2.31 -18.70
C GLN A 53 -11.19 -3.00 -17.78
N LYS A 54 -11.87 -4.00 -18.31
CA LYS A 54 -12.81 -4.83 -17.57
C LYS A 54 -11.98 -5.49 -16.46
N GLU A 55 -11.92 -4.86 -15.29
CA GLU A 55 -11.11 -5.33 -14.17
C GLU A 55 -11.66 -6.70 -13.78
N THR A 56 -10.95 -7.74 -14.21
CA THR A 56 -11.24 -9.10 -13.79
C THR A 56 -10.78 -9.18 -12.35
N TYR A 57 -11.72 -9.40 -11.44
CA TYR A 57 -11.44 -9.55 -10.01
C TYR A 57 -11.75 -10.97 -9.57
N LYS A 58 -10.99 -11.47 -8.59
CA LYS A 58 -11.38 -12.62 -7.75
C LYS A 58 -12.00 -12.09 -6.45
N THR A 59 -12.60 -12.97 -5.65
CA THR A 59 -13.18 -12.59 -4.35
C THR A 59 -12.38 -13.18 -3.19
N TYR A 60 -12.28 -12.44 -2.09
CA TYR A 60 -11.72 -12.90 -0.82
C TYR A 60 -12.68 -12.58 0.33
N THR A 61 -12.98 -13.57 1.16
CA THR A 61 -13.79 -13.35 2.37
C THR A 61 -12.85 -13.02 3.53
N VAL A 62 -13.01 -11.82 4.09
CA VAL A 62 -12.24 -11.32 5.24
C VAL A 62 -12.39 -12.30 6.40
N LEU A 63 -11.27 -12.80 6.90
CA LEU A 63 -11.25 -13.69 8.07
C LEU A 63 -11.23 -12.86 9.37
N PRO A 64 -11.65 -13.43 10.51
CA PRO A 64 -11.48 -12.77 11.81
C PRO A 64 -10.02 -12.37 12.04
N GLY A 65 -9.78 -11.08 12.29
CA GLY A 65 -8.44 -10.54 12.54
C GLY A 65 -7.71 -9.99 11.30
N ASP A 66 -8.27 -10.19 10.10
CA ASP A 66 -7.74 -9.59 8.87
C ASP A 66 -7.90 -8.06 8.88
N THR A 67 -6.92 -7.38 8.30
CA THR A 67 -6.99 -5.94 7.97
C THR A 67 -6.76 -5.74 6.48
N LEU A 68 -7.20 -4.60 5.94
CA LEU A 68 -7.04 -4.33 4.50
C LEU A 68 -5.56 -4.39 4.09
N LEU A 69 -4.70 -3.90 4.99
CA LEU A 69 -3.26 -3.92 4.85
C LEU A 69 -2.71 -5.36 4.88
N GLY A 70 -3.12 -6.20 5.85
CA GLY A 70 -2.73 -7.61 5.88
C GLY A 70 -3.17 -8.38 4.65
N ILE A 71 -4.40 -8.18 4.20
CA ILE A 71 -4.91 -8.79 2.96
C ILE A 71 -4.12 -8.33 1.73
N SER A 72 -3.76 -7.05 1.68
CA SER A 72 -2.95 -6.50 0.58
C SER A 72 -1.58 -7.18 0.48
N VAL A 73 -0.95 -7.45 1.64
CA VAL A 73 0.33 -8.17 1.71
C VAL A 73 0.14 -9.63 1.31
N LYS A 74 -0.83 -10.32 1.93
CA LYS A 74 -1.14 -11.73 1.68
C LYS A 74 -1.45 -12.05 0.22
N LEU A 75 -2.15 -11.14 -0.45
CA LEU A 75 -2.61 -11.33 -1.83
C LEU A 75 -1.74 -10.62 -2.85
N GLU A 76 -0.64 -9.99 -2.40
CA GLU A 76 0.31 -9.25 -3.25
C GLU A 76 -0.37 -8.19 -4.12
N VAL A 77 -1.39 -7.52 -3.56
CA VAL A 77 -2.10 -6.42 -4.23
C VAL A 77 -1.80 -5.09 -3.55
N PRO A 78 -1.67 -3.98 -4.29
CA PRO A 78 -1.56 -2.66 -3.70
C PRO A 78 -2.77 -2.36 -2.81
N MET A 79 -2.54 -1.87 -1.58
CA MET A 79 -3.62 -1.63 -0.62
C MET A 79 -4.56 -0.53 -1.09
N ASP A 80 -4.02 0.51 -1.73
CA ASP A 80 -4.77 1.62 -2.32
C ASP A 80 -5.67 1.15 -3.47
N GLU A 81 -5.15 0.28 -4.33
CA GLU A 81 -5.92 -0.35 -5.41
C GLU A 81 -7.04 -1.23 -4.81
N LEU A 82 -6.71 -2.05 -3.81
CA LEU A 82 -7.68 -2.89 -3.11
C LEU A 82 -8.76 -2.06 -2.41
N ALA A 83 -8.39 -0.98 -1.73
CA ALA A 83 -9.30 -0.06 -1.06
C ALA A 83 -10.24 0.59 -2.07
N LYS A 84 -9.68 1.14 -3.15
CA LYS A 84 -10.42 1.81 -4.21
C LYS A 84 -11.40 0.88 -4.91
N LEU A 85 -10.98 -0.34 -5.24
CA LEU A 85 -11.82 -1.34 -5.90
C LEU A 85 -13.03 -1.74 -5.05
N ASN A 86 -12.89 -1.69 -3.72
CA ASN A 86 -13.92 -2.05 -2.76
C ASN A 86 -14.66 -0.84 -2.14
N GLY A 87 -14.34 0.38 -2.54
CA GLY A 87 -14.94 1.60 -1.97
C GLY A 87 -14.62 1.79 -0.48
N ILE A 88 -13.49 1.29 0.00
CA ILE A 88 -13.07 1.39 1.39
C ILE A 88 -12.31 2.70 1.59
N THR A 89 -12.83 3.56 2.45
CA THR A 89 -12.20 4.85 2.81
C THR A 89 -11.37 4.78 4.09
N ASP A 90 -11.66 3.80 4.94
CA ASP A 90 -10.95 3.55 6.19
C ASP A 90 -10.50 2.08 6.23
N ALA A 91 -9.20 1.85 6.09
CA ALA A 91 -8.58 0.54 6.04
C ALA A 91 -8.80 -0.30 7.31
N ASN A 92 -9.13 0.36 8.43
CA ASN A 92 -9.39 -0.30 9.72
C ASN A 92 -10.86 -0.75 9.87
N GLN A 93 -11.74 -0.42 8.94
CA GLN A 93 -13.18 -0.71 9.06
C GLN A 93 -13.67 -1.92 8.26
N ILE A 94 -12.77 -2.74 7.72
CA ILE A 94 -13.19 -4.02 7.16
C ILE A 94 -13.64 -4.99 8.27
N LYS A 95 -14.63 -5.83 7.97
CA LYS A 95 -15.23 -6.75 8.95
C LYS A 95 -15.06 -8.20 8.52
N ALA A 96 -14.87 -9.10 9.49
CA ALA A 96 -14.90 -10.53 9.22
C ALA A 96 -16.20 -10.93 8.49
N GLY A 97 -16.09 -11.80 7.49
CA GLY A 97 -17.18 -12.21 6.61
C GLY A 97 -17.46 -11.24 5.46
N GLN A 98 -16.85 -10.04 5.42
CA GLN A 98 -16.94 -9.13 4.29
C GLN A 98 -16.28 -9.77 3.06
N VAL A 99 -16.93 -9.68 1.90
CA VAL A 99 -16.35 -10.16 0.63
C VAL A 99 -15.71 -8.98 -0.10
N LEU A 100 -14.39 -9.07 -0.30
CA LEU A 100 -13.60 -8.10 -1.07
C LEU A 100 -13.39 -8.60 -2.50
N LYS A 101 -13.49 -7.68 -3.45
CA LYS A 101 -12.99 -7.83 -4.82
C LYS A 101 -11.49 -7.62 -4.81
N ILE A 102 -10.74 -8.55 -5.37
CA ILE A 102 -9.29 -8.52 -5.45
C ILE A 102 -8.92 -8.39 -6.93
N PRO A 103 -8.16 -7.36 -7.34
CA PRO A 103 -7.78 -7.20 -8.73
C PRO A 103 -6.93 -8.40 -9.18
N ILE A 104 -7.20 -8.93 -10.38
CA ILE A 104 -6.32 -9.89 -11.04
C ILE A 104 -5.35 -9.06 -11.88
N SER A 105 -4.38 -8.43 -11.23
CA SER A 105 -3.20 -7.92 -11.91
C SER A 105 -2.30 -9.12 -12.19
N GLY A 106 -1.90 -9.31 -13.45
CA GLY A 106 -1.13 -10.46 -13.93
C GLY A 106 0.31 -10.53 -13.42
N THR A 107 0.53 -10.20 -12.15
CA THR A 107 1.82 -10.39 -11.47
C THR A 107 1.98 -11.89 -11.24
N THR A 108 2.76 -12.50 -12.12
CA THR A 108 3.24 -13.87 -12.00
C THR A 108 3.86 -14.08 -10.63
N ALA A 109 3.39 -15.11 -9.92
CA ALA A 109 3.95 -15.61 -8.68
C ALA A 109 5.48 -15.72 -8.81
N GLN A 110 6.20 -14.81 -8.13
CA GLN A 110 7.65 -14.80 -8.13
C GLN A 110 8.10 -15.56 -6.89
N THR A 111 8.25 -16.88 -7.03
CA THR A 111 8.91 -17.72 -6.03
C THR A 111 10.39 -17.34 -5.98
N GLY A 112 10.73 -16.38 -5.12
CA GLY A 112 12.10 -15.94 -4.87
C GLY A 112 12.15 -14.49 -4.43
N GLN A 113 12.22 -14.28 -3.10
CA GLN A 113 12.31 -12.99 -2.41
C GLN A 113 11.05 -12.12 -2.54
N ILE A 114 10.26 -12.03 -1.46
CA ILE A 114 9.15 -11.08 -1.36
C ILE A 114 9.73 -9.67 -1.21
N GLN A 115 9.37 -8.75 -2.11
CA GLN A 115 9.80 -7.35 -2.00
C GLN A 115 9.09 -6.68 -0.82
N ILE A 116 9.87 -6.23 0.16
CA ILE A 116 9.37 -5.51 1.32
C ILE A 116 9.43 -4.01 1.04
N ASP A 117 8.27 -3.36 1.00
CA ASP A 117 8.17 -1.90 1.03
C ASP A 117 8.34 -1.42 2.48
N LEU A 118 9.51 -0.83 2.78
CA LEU A 118 9.85 -0.39 4.13
C LEU A 118 8.91 0.71 4.67
N ALA A 119 8.39 1.59 3.79
CA ALA A 119 7.46 2.63 4.21
C ALA A 119 6.12 2.02 4.65
N LYS A 120 5.63 1.05 3.89
CA LYS A 120 4.44 0.26 4.25
C LYS A 120 4.64 -0.53 5.55
N MET A 121 5.81 -1.16 5.73
CA MET A 121 6.10 -1.87 6.97
C MET A 121 6.15 -0.93 8.17
N LYS A 122 6.66 0.30 8.00
CA LYS A 122 6.66 1.29 9.07
C LYS A 122 5.25 1.66 9.51
N GLU A 123 4.32 1.83 8.56
CA GLU A 123 2.91 2.07 8.89
C GLU A 123 2.31 0.89 9.69
N ILE A 124 2.62 -0.35 9.29
CA ILE A 124 2.20 -1.55 10.04
C ILE A 124 2.78 -1.53 11.46
N GLN A 125 4.05 -1.18 11.62
CA GLN A 125 4.72 -1.10 12.92
C GLN A 125 4.03 -0.05 13.81
N ASP A 126 3.73 1.13 13.25
CA ASP A 126 3.03 2.19 13.96
C ASP A 126 1.61 1.77 14.38
N LEU A 127 0.89 0.99 13.55
CA LEU A 127 -0.42 0.44 13.89
C LEU A 127 -0.34 -0.61 15.02
N VAL A 128 0.67 -1.47 14.98
CA VAL A 128 0.92 -2.47 16.03
C VAL A 128 1.30 -1.83 17.36
N ASN A 129 2.11 -0.77 17.32
CA ASN A 129 2.44 0.04 18.49
C ASN A 129 1.20 0.71 19.12
N GLN A 130 0.15 0.96 18.32
CA GLN A 130 -1.15 1.45 18.79
C GLN A 130 -2.09 0.33 19.28
N GLY A 131 -1.63 -0.92 19.32
CA GLY A 131 -2.40 -2.08 19.79
C GLY A 131 -3.23 -2.79 18.71
N ASN A 132 -3.10 -2.41 17.43
CA ASN A 132 -3.81 -3.06 16.34
C ASN A 132 -3.02 -4.27 15.82
N GLN A 133 -3.68 -5.36 15.41
CA GLN A 133 -3.01 -6.55 14.85
C GLN A 133 -1.85 -7.10 15.71
N PRO A 134 -2.06 -7.36 17.02
CA PRO A 134 -0.99 -7.84 17.90
C PRO A 134 -0.38 -9.18 17.44
N TRP A 135 -1.11 -9.95 16.62
CA TRP A 135 -0.63 -11.19 15.99
C TRP A 135 0.63 -10.98 15.14
N ARG A 136 0.91 -9.75 14.66
CA ARG A 136 2.14 -9.43 13.92
C ARG A 136 3.42 -9.52 14.75
N LEU A 137 3.30 -9.59 16.07
CA LEU A 137 4.44 -9.77 17.00
C LEU A 137 4.86 -11.23 17.14
N ASP A 138 4.07 -12.17 16.62
CA ASP A 138 4.36 -13.60 16.62
C ASP A 138 4.65 -14.10 15.19
N PRO A 139 5.85 -14.65 14.91
CA PRO A 139 6.21 -15.10 13.57
C PRO A 139 5.31 -16.24 13.07
N VAL A 140 4.82 -17.13 13.93
CA VAL A 140 3.94 -18.24 13.53
C VAL A 140 2.57 -17.70 13.11
N GLU A 141 2.01 -16.76 13.86
CA GLU A 141 0.75 -16.13 13.51
C GLU A 141 0.87 -15.30 12.22
N VAL A 142 2.02 -14.65 12.00
CA VAL A 142 2.31 -14.01 10.71
C VAL A 142 2.31 -15.02 9.57
N VAL A 143 2.91 -16.20 9.72
CA VAL A 143 2.85 -17.22 8.66
C VAL A 143 1.43 -17.68 8.38
N LYS A 144 0.61 -17.89 9.42
CA LYS A 144 -0.80 -18.27 9.23
C LYS A 144 -1.61 -17.19 8.51
N ALA A 145 -1.37 -15.93 8.85
CA ALA A 145 -2.13 -14.80 8.33
C ALA A 145 -1.67 -14.36 6.93
N ASP A 146 -0.37 -14.14 6.76
CA ASP A 146 0.23 -13.42 5.62
C ASP A 146 0.87 -14.36 4.57
N ALA A 147 0.94 -15.67 4.79
CA ALA A 147 1.48 -16.57 3.77
C ALA A 147 0.66 -16.48 2.46
N PRO A 148 1.33 -16.42 1.29
CA PRO A 148 0.63 -16.28 0.02
C PRO A 148 -0.35 -17.42 -0.23
N ALA A 149 -1.54 -17.07 -0.72
CA ALA A 149 -2.61 -18.04 -0.96
C ALA A 149 -2.24 -19.15 -1.96
N SER A 150 -1.23 -18.94 -2.80
CA SER A 150 -0.68 -19.93 -3.74
C SER A 150 -0.09 -21.16 -3.04
N PHE A 151 0.38 -21.03 -1.80
CA PHE A 151 0.85 -22.16 -1.00
C PHE A 151 -0.32 -22.96 -0.38
N GLU A 152 -1.53 -22.39 -0.40
CA GLU A 152 -2.76 -22.99 0.14
C GLU A 152 -2.55 -23.55 1.56
N PHE A 153 -1.88 -22.78 2.43
CA PHE A 153 -1.77 -23.14 3.85
C PHE A 153 -3.11 -22.90 4.55
N THR A 154 -3.45 -23.78 5.48
CA THR A 154 -4.74 -23.82 6.17
C THR A 154 -4.55 -23.96 7.68
N ALA A 155 -5.58 -23.65 8.45
CA ALA A 155 -5.56 -23.84 9.90
C ALA A 155 -5.40 -25.31 10.34
N LEU A 156 -5.54 -26.28 9.43
CA LEU A 156 -5.34 -27.70 9.70
C LEU A 156 -3.88 -28.13 9.52
N ASP A 157 -3.05 -27.30 8.90
CA ASP A 157 -1.63 -27.56 8.75
C ASP A 157 -0.89 -27.39 10.09
N THR A 158 0.28 -28.03 10.21
CA THR A 158 1.11 -27.90 11.40
C THR A 158 2.13 -26.79 11.21
N TYR A 159 2.20 -25.86 12.17
CA TYR A 159 3.15 -24.75 12.18
C TYR A 159 4.08 -24.89 13.37
N SER A 160 5.40 -24.85 13.15
CA SER A 160 6.41 -25.03 14.19
C SER A 160 7.49 -23.95 14.09
N LEU A 161 7.63 -23.14 15.14
CA LEU A 161 8.74 -22.18 15.24
C LEU A 161 10.06 -22.95 15.38
N LYS A 162 10.96 -22.83 14.40
CA LYS A 162 12.27 -23.50 14.40
C LYS A 162 13.36 -22.63 15.00
N SER A 163 13.33 -21.33 14.70
CA SER A 163 14.26 -20.36 15.26
C SER A 163 13.61 -18.98 15.38
N LYS A 164 14.05 -18.22 16.37
CA LYS A 164 13.70 -16.81 16.59
C LYS A 164 14.87 -16.12 17.26
N ASP A 165 15.45 -15.14 16.58
CA ASP A 165 16.48 -14.24 17.08
C ASP A 165 15.90 -12.83 17.08
N ASP A 166 15.42 -12.39 18.24
CA ASP A 166 14.81 -11.07 18.43
C ASP A 166 15.84 -9.93 18.30
N VAL A 167 17.13 -10.21 18.47
CA VAL A 167 18.20 -9.22 18.34
C VAL A 167 18.48 -8.94 16.86
N LYS A 168 18.59 -10.00 16.05
CA LYS A 168 18.74 -9.88 14.59
C LYS A 168 17.40 -9.57 13.91
N GLY A 169 16.29 -9.88 14.57
CA GLY A 169 14.95 -9.87 13.99
C GLY A 169 14.87 -10.84 12.83
N GLU A 170 15.25 -12.09 13.07
CA GLU A 170 15.20 -13.21 12.12
C GLU A 170 14.44 -14.38 12.75
N ALA A 171 13.57 -15.03 11.97
CA ALA A 171 12.85 -16.22 12.43
C ALA A 171 12.65 -17.21 11.28
N VAL A 172 12.53 -18.48 11.64
CA VAL A 172 12.15 -19.55 10.71
C VAL A 172 10.98 -20.32 11.31
N VAL A 173 9.92 -20.45 10.54
CA VAL A 173 8.75 -21.28 10.85
C VAL A 173 8.68 -22.42 9.84
N GLU A 174 8.55 -23.65 10.33
CA GLU A 174 8.26 -24.81 9.50
C GLU A 174 6.75 -24.98 9.38
N VAL A 175 6.27 -25.25 8.17
CA VAL A 175 4.89 -25.64 7.90
C VAL A 175 4.87 -27.05 7.34
N LYS A 176 4.14 -27.96 7.97
CA LYS A 176 3.87 -29.30 7.44
C LYS A 176 2.41 -29.39 7.00
N LYS A 177 2.22 -29.78 5.76
CA LYS A 177 0.93 -29.87 5.09
C LYS A 177 0.71 -31.27 4.54
N GLU A 178 -0.51 -31.77 4.66
CA GLU A 178 -0.94 -33.01 3.99
C GLU A 178 -1.99 -32.71 2.92
N LYS A 179 -1.75 -33.15 1.69
CA LYS A 179 -2.68 -33.01 0.57
C LYS A 179 -2.61 -34.24 -0.32
N ASP A 180 -3.75 -34.84 -0.63
CA ASP A 180 -3.86 -36.03 -1.50
C ASP A 180 -2.94 -37.19 -1.07
N SER A 181 -2.90 -37.46 0.26
CA SER A 181 -2.04 -38.46 0.89
C SER A 181 -0.52 -38.22 0.73
N LYS A 182 -0.11 -37.02 0.32
CA LYS A 182 1.28 -36.58 0.27
C LYS A 182 1.55 -35.57 1.38
N SER A 183 2.74 -35.67 1.97
CA SER A 183 3.24 -34.71 2.96
C SER A 183 4.19 -33.73 2.28
N TYR A 184 4.04 -32.45 2.61
CA TYR A 184 4.88 -31.35 2.15
C TYR A 184 5.44 -30.63 3.38
N THR A 185 6.72 -30.29 3.35
CA THR A 185 7.36 -29.48 4.38
C THR A 185 7.86 -28.18 3.75
N TYR A 186 7.61 -27.06 4.43
CA TYR A 186 8.07 -25.75 4.00
C TYR A 186 8.84 -25.07 5.13
N GLU A 187 9.93 -24.41 4.79
CA GLU A 187 10.59 -23.43 5.65
C GLU A 187 10.20 -22.03 5.22
N VAL A 188 9.66 -21.27 6.17
CA VAL A 188 9.23 -19.88 5.99
C VAL A 188 10.21 -18.99 6.76
N SER A 189 10.95 -18.17 6.03
CA SER A 189 11.86 -17.19 6.60
C SER A 189 11.13 -15.87 6.83
N LEU A 190 11.34 -15.30 8.01
CA LEU A 190 10.79 -14.01 8.39
C LEU A 190 11.88 -13.08 8.91
N ILE A 191 11.67 -11.78 8.72
CA ILE A 191 12.47 -10.74 9.37
C ILE A 191 11.58 -9.77 10.12
N GLN A 192 12.17 -9.01 11.04
CA GLN A 192 11.59 -7.77 11.54
C GLN A 192 12.16 -6.58 10.76
N PRO A 193 11.42 -5.98 9.81
CA PRO A 193 11.99 -5.00 8.88
C PRO A 193 12.11 -3.57 9.45
N VAL A 194 11.40 -3.25 10.54
CA VAL A 194 11.34 -1.90 11.11
C VAL A 194 12.01 -1.87 12.47
N ASP A 195 11.32 -2.32 13.51
CA ASP A 195 11.85 -2.43 14.86
C ASP A 195 12.36 -3.85 15.11
N LYS A 196 13.40 -3.99 15.92
CA LYS A 196 13.89 -5.29 16.41
C LYS A 196 13.38 -5.54 17.82
N GLY A 197 13.32 -6.81 18.22
CA GLY A 197 12.99 -7.18 19.58
C GLY A 197 11.50 -7.51 19.77
N PRO A 198 11.01 -7.52 21.02
CA PRO A 198 9.67 -8.04 21.35
C PRO A 198 8.51 -7.24 20.72
N ASN A 199 8.75 -6.00 20.30
CA ASN A 199 7.74 -5.14 19.69
C ASN A 199 7.87 -5.06 18.16
N GLY A 200 8.89 -5.69 17.57
CA GLY A 200 9.09 -5.67 16.13
C GLY A 200 8.07 -6.57 15.42
N ILE A 201 7.42 -6.03 14.39
CA ILE A 201 6.55 -6.82 13.53
C ILE A 201 7.36 -7.83 12.71
N TRP A 202 6.81 -9.01 12.48
CA TRP A 202 7.38 -9.99 11.56
C TRP A 202 6.82 -9.84 10.15
N ALA A 203 7.65 -10.10 9.14
CA ALA A 203 7.28 -10.14 7.74
C ALA A 203 7.96 -11.33 7.04
N ILE A 204 7.19 -12.05 6.22
CA ILE A 204 7.68 -13.17 5.43
C ILE A 204 8.59 -12.63 4.31
N THR A 205 9.79 -13.20 4.17
CA THR A 205 10.75 -12.86 3.11
C THR A 205 10.91 -13.97 2.09
N ALA A 206 10.74 -15.22 2.52
CA ALA A 206 10.86 -16.39 1.66
C ALA A 206 10.04 -17.56 2.20
N ILE A 207 9.56 -18.39 1.27
CA ILE A 207 8.99 -19.71 1.56
C ILE A 207 9.68 -20.69 0.63
N LYS A 208 10.23 -21.76 1.19
CA LYS A 208 10.93 -22.80 0.45
C LYS A 208 10.36 -24.16 0.82
N GLU A 209 9.97 -24.94 -0.18
CA GLU A 209 9.67 -26.35 0.03
C GLU A 209 10.96 -27.11 0.33
N THR A 210 10.97 -27.83 1.44
CA THR A 210 12.03 -28.75 1.82
C THR A 210 11.54 -30.16 1.53
N GLN A 211 12.37 -30.97 0.87
CA GLN A 211 12.01 -32.37 0.64
C GLN A 211 11.93 -33.07 2.00
N GLY A 212 10.76 -33.66 2.26
CA GLY A 212 10.53 -34.57 3.39
C GLY A 212 11.11 -35.95 3.12
#